data_AF-A0A9E2DSX0-F1
#
_entry.id   AF-A0A9E2DSX0-F1
#
_cell.length_a   1.000
_cell.length_b   1.000
_cell.length_c   1.000
_cell.angle_alpha   90.00
_cell.angle_beta   90.00
_cell.angle_gamma   90.00
#
_symmetry.space_group_name_H-M   'P 1'
#
loop_
_entity.id
_entity.type
_entity.pdbx_description
1 polymer ?
#
loop_
_entity_poly.entity_id
_entity_poly.type
_entity_poly.pdbx_seq_one_letter_code
_entity_poly.pdbx_strand_id
1 'polypeptide(L)'
;MIPSGTEISSSLYGAWRLIFVDDEAMAHFNVSIEGFWRSFFAAILALPYFLVVIIWPAPVAEGVTPWEPDPFMAGLAYILSWIIFPMVAAVLARLFELTQNYIGYITAFNWAGALIAQPLLILEVMTHAGVLSADAAAVLQLPIFVFV
;
A
#
# COMPACT_ATOMS: atom_id res chain seq x y z
N MET A 1 -9.30 7.01 -13.14
CA MET A 1 -9.79 8.41 -12.98
C MET A 1 -8.84 9.12 -12.02
N ILE A 2 -8.44 10.36 -12.28
CA ILE A 2 -7.49 11.07 -11.41
C ILE A 2 -8.28 11.80 -10.32
N PRO A 3 -8.04 11.54 -9.02
CA PRO A 3 -8.66 12.27 -7.92
C PRO A 3 -8.10 13.68 -7.79
N SER A 4 -8.85 14.57 -7.13
CA SER A 4 -8.34 15.92 -6.81
C SER A 4 -7.26 15.86 -5.72
N GLY A 5 -6.40 16.86 -5.64
CA GLY A 5 -5.41 16.96 -4.54
C GLY A 5 -6.07 16.99 -3.15
N THR A 6 -7.24 17.63 -3.03
CA THR A 6 -8.03 17.63 -1.78
C THR A 6 -8.52 16.23 -1.43
N GLU A 7 -8.99 15.46 -2.41
CA GLU A 7 -9.44 14.08 -2.19
C GLU A 7 -8.27 13.17 -1.79
N ILE A 8 -7.09 13.32 -2.42
CA ILE A 8 -5.87 12.60 -2.03
C ILE A 8 -5.48 12.93 -0.59
N SER A 9 -5.35 14.22 -0.26
CA SER A 9 -4.92 14.65 1.08
C SER A 9 -5.91 14.25 2.18
N SER A 10 -7.22 14.41 1.93
CA SER A 10 -8.25 13.94 2.86
C SER A 10 -8.18 12.44 3.06
N SER A 11 -8.05 11.66 1.98
CA SER A 11 -8.01 10.19 2.08
C SER A 11 -6.76 9.68 2.78
N LEU A 12 -5.59 10.28 2.53
CA LEU A 12 -4.35 9.96 3.26
C LEU A 12 -4.45 10.32 4.75
N TYR A 13 -5.10 11.45 5.07
CA TYR A 13 -5.37 11.82 6.46
C TYR A 13 -6.35 10.84 7.12
N GLY A 14 -7.41 10.43 6.43
CA GLY A 14 -8.32 9.37 6.88
C GLY A 14 -7.58 8.06 7.16
N ALA A 15 -6.69 7.65 6.25
CA ALA A 15 -5.86 6.47 6.43
C ALA A 15 -4.93 6.59 7.65
N TRP A 16 -4.37 7.77 7.90
CA TRP A 16 -3.57 8.03 9.08
C TRP A 16 -4.41 7.90 10.37
N ARG A 17 -5.64 8.43 10.36
CA ARG A 17 -6.58 8.32 11.49
C ARG A 17 -6.97 6.86 11.76
N LEU A 18 -7.10 6.02 10.73
CA LEU A 18 -7.36 4.58 10.90
C LEU A 18 -6.26 3.86 11.69
N ILE A 19 -4.98 4.27 11.57
CA ILE A 19 -3.86 3.69 12.35
C ILE A 19 -4.12 3.86 13.86
N PHE A 20 -4.77 4.96 14.26
CA PHE A 20 -5.10 5.24 15.65
C PHE A 20 -6.49 4.74 16.07
N VAL A 21 -7.13 3.91 15.24
CA VAL A 21 -8.46 3.33 15.50
C VAL A 21 -9.49 4.42 15.80
N ASP A 22 -9.43 5.50 15.02
CA ASP A 22 -10.38 6.60 15.15
C ASP A 22 -11.70 6.31 14.43
N ASP A 23 -12.80 6.37 15.17
CA ASP A 23 -14.15 6.06 14.68
C ASP A 23 -14.60 7.03 13.57
N GLU A 24 -14.09 8.26 13.56
CA GLU A 24 -14.42 9.29 12.56
C GLU A 24 -13.55 9.21 11.30
N ALA A 25 -12.56 8.32 11.25
CA ALA A 25 -11.62 8.22 10.14
C ALA A 25 -12.33 7.99 8.79
N MET A 26 -13.44 7.24 8.82
CA MET A 26 -14.20 6.93 7.62
C MET A 26 -14.85 8.15 6.96
N ALA A 27 -15.09 9.23 7.70
CA ALA A 27 -15.66 10.48 7.17
C ALA A 27 -14.75 11.19 6.15
N HIS A 28 -13.46 10.82 6.11
CA HIS A 28 -12.48 11.42 5.21
C HIS A 28 -12.40 10.78 3.83
N PHE A 29 -13.05 9.63 3.62
CA PHE A 29 -13.04 8.91 2.34
C PHE A 29 -14.28 9.21 1.51
N ASN A 30 -14.10 9.26 0.20
CA ASN A 30 -15.21 9.34 -0.74
C ASN A 30 -15.84 7.95 -0.95
N VAL A 31 -16.88 7.63 -0.18
CA VAL A 31 -17.59 6.34 -0.24
C VAL A 31 -18.69 6.38 -1.32
N SER A 32 -18.30 6.67 -2.56
CA SER A 32 -19.16 6.57 -3.75
C SER A 32 -18.59 5.54 -4.73
N ILE A 33 -19.36 5.18 -5.76
CA ILE A 33 -18.84 4.31 -6.82
C ILE A 33 -17.69 4.97 -7.59
N GLU A 34 -17.74 6.28 -7.80
CA GLU A 34 -16.65 7.04 -8.40
C GLU A 34 -15.44 7.11 -7.46
N GLY A 35 -15.68 7.31 -6.16
CA GLY A 35 -14.65 7.30 -5.13
C GLY A 35 -13.90 5.97 -5.07
N PHE A 36 -14.63 4.85 -5.18
CA PHE A 36 -14.05 3.52 -5.31
C PHE A 36 -13.06 3.44 -6.48
N TRP A 37 -13.46 3.83 -7.68
CA TRP A 37 -12.57 3.77 -8.86
C TRP A 37 -11.40 4.75 -8.77
N ARG A 38 -11.59 5.92 -8.14
CA ARG A 38 -10.52 6.88 -7.88
C ARG A 38 -9.53 6.38 -6.84
N SER A 39 -9.94 5.57 -5.88
CA SER A 39 -9.05 5.02 -4.84
C SER A 39 -7.92 4.17 -5.41
N PHE A 40 -8.10 3.55 -6.59
CA PHE A 40 -7.03 2.82 -7.29
C PHE A 40 -5.87 3.72 -7.75
N PHE A 41 -6.05 5.04 -7.75
CA PHE A 41 -4.92 5.97 -7.91
C PHE A 41 -3.88 5.83 -6.79
N ALA A 42 -4.24 5.25 -5.64
CA ALA A 42 -3.31 4.83 -4.59
C ALA A 42 -2.18 3.94 -5.13
N ALA A 43 -2.45 3.09 -6.12
CA ALA A 43 -1.43 2.28 -6.79
C ALA A 43 -0.38 3.16 -7.49
N ILE A 44 -0.72 4.35 -7.97
CA ILE A 44 0.28 5.25 -8.55
C ILE A 44 1.15 5.87 -7.46
N LEU A 45 0.56 6.21 -6.31
CA LEU A 45 1.31 6.76 -5.17
C LEU A 45 2.20 5.73 -4.48
N ALA A 46 1.82 4.46 -4.49
CA ALA A 46 2.62 3.37 -3.95
C ALA A 46 3.73 2.88 -4.90
N LEU A 47 3.60 3.13 -6.21
CA LEU A 47 4.52 2.63 -7.24
C LEU A 47 6.00 2.97 -6.97
N PRO A 48 6.38 4.17 -6.51
CA PRO A 48 7.79 4.49 -6.26
C PRO A 48 8.48 3.55 -5.27
N TYR A 49 7.78 3.15 -4.20
CA TYR A 49 8.28 2.15 -3.25
C TYR A 49 8.59 0.82 -3.96
N PHE A 50 7.63 0.30 -4.73
CA PHE A 50 7.80 -0.95 -5.46
C PHE A 50 8.93 -0.89 -6.49
N LEU A 51 9.10 0.24 -7.17
CA LEU A 51 10.19 0.42 -8.12
C LEU A 51 11.56 0.36 -7.44
N VAL A 52 11.72 0.95 -6.26
CA VAL A 52 12.97 0.85 -5.49
C VAL A 52 13.25 -0.60 -5.11
N VAL A 53 12.27 -1.32 -4.57
CA VAL A 53 12.43 -2.73 -4.17
C VAL A 53 12.79 -3.64 -5.35
N ILE A 54 12.23 -3.39 -6.53
CA ILE A 54 12.46 -4.23 -7.72
C ILE A 54 13.79 -3.90 -8.42
N ILE A 55 14.08 -2.60 -8.61
CA ILE A 55 15.24 -2.15 -9.40
C ILE A 55 16.51 -2.13 -8.57
N TRP A 56 16.38 -1.87 -7.26
CA TRP A 56 17.47 -1.77 -6.32
C TRP A 56 17.21 -2.71 -5.13
N PRO A 57 17.31 -4.03 -5.32
CA PRO A 57 17.12 -4.97 -4.23
C PRO A 57 18.22 -4.79 -3.17
N ALA A 58 17.83 -4.93 -1.89
CA ALA A 58 18.76 -4.82 -0.77
C ALA A 58 19.88 -5.88 -0.86
N PRO A 59 21.10 -5.57 -0.38
CA PRO A 59 22.17 -6.54 -0.29
C PRO A 59 21.74 -7.75 0.55
N VAL A 60 21.80 -8.94 -0.04
CA VAL A 60 21.57 -10.20 0.68
C VAL A 60 22.82 -10.62 1.45
N ALA A 61 22.60 -11.33 2.56
CA ALA A 61 23.68 -11.91 3.37
C ALA A 61 24.58 -12.86 2.55
N GLU A 62 25.84 -12.98 2.93
CA GLU A 62 26.80 -13.88 2.28
C GLU A 62 26.28 -15.32 2.23
N GLY A 63 26.34 -15.94 1.04
CA GLY A 63 25.87 -17.31 0.80
C GLY A 63 24.38 -17.43 0.41
N VAL A 64 23.64 -16.32 0.39
CA VAL A 64 22.28 -16.27 -0.15
C VAL A 64 22.34 -15.81 -1.61
N THR A 65 21.77 -16.60 -2.52
CA THR A 65 21.58 -16.18 -3.91
C THR A 65 20.62 -14.99 -3.92
N PRO A 66 21.03 -13.81 -4.45
CA PRO A 66 20.13 -12.68 -4.60
C PRO A 66 18.89 -13.09 -5.38
N TRP A 67 17.72 -12.74 -4.87
CA TRP A 67 16.52 -12.81 -5.67
C TRP A 67 16.58 -11.70 -6.72
N GLU A 68 16.75 -12.10 -7.98
CA GLU A 68 16.70 -11.19 -9.13
C GLU A 68 15.35 -11.37 -9.83
N PRO A 69 14.31 -10.63 -9.42
CA PRO A 69 13.01 -10.74 -10.06
C PRO A 69 13.09 -10.25 -11.51
N ASP A 70 12.59 -11.07 -12.44
CA ASP A 70 12.36 -10.64 -13.81
C ASP A 70 11.45 -9.38 -13.80
N PRO A 71 11.88 -8.23 -14.37
CA PRO A 71 11.14 -6.97 -14.26
C PRO A 71 9.72 -7.04 -14.80
N PHE A 72 9.49 -7.86 -15.83
CA PHE A 72 8.16 -8.06 -16.40
C PHE A 72 7.27 -8.83 -15.42
N MET A 73 7.75 -9.92 -14.85
CA MET A 73 7.03 -10.67 -13.81
C MET A 73 6.78 -9.83 -12.56
N ALA A 74 7.75 -9.00 -12.14
CA ALA A 74 7.60 -8.10 -11.01
C ALA A 74 6.52 -7.03 -11.25
N GLY A 75 6.53 -6.40 -12.43
CA GLY A 75 5.49 -5.46 -12.83
C GLY A 75 4.11 -6.10 -12.94
N LEU A 76 4.03 -7.33 -13.46
CA LEU A 76 2.79 -8.08 -13.52
C LEU A 76 2.28 -8.42 -12.12
N ALA A 77 3.15 -8.90 -11.22
CA ALA A 77 2.82 -9.18 -9.83
C ALA A 77 2.30 -7.93 -9.12
N TYR A 78 2.92 -6.78 -9.37
CA TYR A 78 2.45 -5.49 -8.85
C TYR A 78 1.02 -5.19 -9.31
N ILE A 79 0.76 -5.21 -10.62
CA ILE A 79 -0.57 -4.93 -11.17
C ILE A 79 -1.61 -5.91 -10.62
N LEU A 80 -1.27 -7.20 -10.58
CA LEU A 80 -2.15 -8.23 -10.06
C LEU A 80 -2.45 -8.05 -8.57
N SER A 81 -1.49 -7.60 -7.76
CA SER A 81 -1.73 -7.37 -6.32
C SER A 81 -2.86 -6.37 -6.06
N TRP A 82 -2.96 -5.31 -6.87
CA TRP A 82 -4.03 -4.31 -6.76
C TRP A 82 -5.38 -4.79 -7.28
N ILE A 83 -5.43 -5.84 -8.10
CA ILE A 83 -6.68 -6.37 -8.69
C ILE A 83 -7.18 -7.59 -7.90
N ILE A 84 -6.29 -8.52 -7.60
CA ILE A 84 -6.62 -9.80 -6.93
C ILE A 84 -7.23 -9.54 -5.56
N PHE A 85 -6.64 -8.65 -4.76
CA PHE A 85 -7.15 -8.42 -3.42
C PHE A 85 -8.60 -7.89 -3.40
N PRO A 86 -8.98 -6.83 -4.14
CA PRO A 86 -10.38 -6.41 -4.24
C PRO A 86 -11.31 -7.51 -4.77
N MET A 87 -10.88 -8.31 -5.75
CA MET A 87 -11.70 -9.42 -6.24
C MET A 87 -11.97 -10.47 -5.16
N VAL A 88 -10.93 -10.87 -4.41
CA VAL A 88 -11.08 -11.81 -3.29
C VAL A 88 -11.98 -11.20 -2.20
N ALA A 89 -11.74 -9.94 -1.83
CA ALA A 89 -12.55 -9.22 -0.86
C ALA A 89 -14.02 -9.13 -1.29
N ALA A 90 -14.32 -8.99 -2.59
CA ALA A 90 -15.69 -8.98 -3.11
C ALA A 90 -16.38 -10.34 -2.93
N VAL A 91 -15.66 -11.43 -3.18
CA VAL A 91 -16.17 -12.79 -2.95
C VAL A 91 -16.45 -13.00 -1.46
N LEU A 92 -15.51 -12.63 -0.58
CA LEU A 92 -15.67 -12.75 0.86
C LEU A 92 -16.83 -11.88 1.37
N ALA A 93 -16.93 -10.63 0.92
CA ALA A 93 -18.02 -9.74 1.29
C ALA A 93 -19.38 -10.32 0.90
N ARG A 94 -19.47 -11.04 -0.22
CA ARG A 94 -20.68 -11.76 -0.60
C ARG A 94 -20.96 -12.97 0.28
N LEU A 95 -19.94 -13.76 0.60
CA LEU A 95 -20.08 -14.95 1.45
C LEU A 95 -20.49 -14.61 2.89
N PHE A 96 -20.06 -13.47 3.41
CA PHE A 96 -20.34 -13.01 4.76
C PHE A 96 -21.44 -11.94 4.86
N GLU A 97 -22.15 -11.64 3.78
CA GLU A 97 -23.23 -10.63 3.75
C GLU A 97 -22.76 -9.21 4.17
N LEU A 98 -21.55 -8.84 3.76
CA LEU A 98 -20.89 -7.54 4.03
C LEU A 98 -20.79 -6.64 2.78
N THR A 99 -21.58 -6.92 1.75
CA THR A 99 -21.48 -6.21 0.46
C THR A 99 -21.77 -4.72 0.57
N GLN A 100 -22.59 -4.30 1.54
CA GLN A 100 -22.88 -2.90 1.84
C GLN A 100 -21.64 -2.09 2.29
N ASN A 101 -20.63 -2.76 2.84
CA ASN A 101 -19.40 -2.11 3.32
C ASN A 101 -18.24 -2.18 2.31
N TYR A 102 -18.40 -2.93 1.22
CA TYR A 102 -17.32 -3.24 0.28
C TYR A 102 -16.66 -2.00 -0.33
N ILE A 103 -17.46 -1.01 -0.78
CA ILE A 103 -16.95 0.23 -1.38
C ILE A 103 -16.09 1.01 -0.38
N GLY A 104 -16.59 1.19 0.84
CA GLY A 104 -15.86 1.91 1.90
C GLY A 104 -14.58 1.17 2.28
N TYR A 105 -14.68 -0.15 2.43
CA TYR A 105 -13.54 -1.00 2.76
C TYR A 105 -12.41 -0.91 1.73
N ILE A 106 -12.70 -1.14 0.44
CA ILE A 106 -11.65 -1.09 -0.60
C ILE A 106 -11.09 0.32 -0.77
N THR A 107 -11.95 1.34 -0.68
CA THR A 107 -11.49 2.73 -0.74
C THR A 107 -10.48 3.02 0.38
N ALA A 108 -10.83 2.70 1.62
CA ALA A 108 -9.96 2.90 2.78
C ALA A 108 -8.67 2.05 2.67
N PHE A 109 -8.80 0.78 2.29
CA PHE A 109 -7.68 -0.14 2.12
C PHE A 109 -6.66 0.36 1.10
N ASN A 110 -7.12 0.83 -0.07
CA ASN A 110 -6.24 1.35 -1.11
C ASN A 110 -5.46 2.57 -0.61
N TRP A 111 -6.14 3.55 0.00
CA TRP A 111 -5.50 4.75 0.51
C TRP A 111 -4.56 4.47 1.69
N ALA A 112 -4.89 3.50 2.55
CA ALA A 112 -3.99 3.02 3.60
C ALA A 112 -2.73 2.40 3.01
N GLY A 113 -2.86 1.55 1.98
CA GLY A 113 -1.71 0.99 1.26
C GLY A 113 -0.81 2.08 0.66
N ALA A 114 -1.39 3.12 0.06
CA ALA A 114 -0.62 4.27 -0.43
C ALA A 114 0.10 5.02 0.70
N LEU A 115 -0.56 5.25 1.85
CA LEU A 115 0.05 5.90 3.00
C LEU A 115 1.24 5.07 3.54
N ILE A 116 1.04 3.76 3.72
CA ILE A 116 2.04 2.82 4.24
C ILE A 116 3.26 2.71 3.32
N ALA A 117 3.07 2.78 2.00
CA ALA A 117 4.18 2.74 1.05
C ALA A 117 5.18 3.90 1.22
N GLN A 118 4.76 5.05 1.77
CA GLN A 118 5.62 6.24 1.89
C GLN A 118 6.75 6.08 2.93
N PRO A 119 6.50 5.70 4.21
CA PRO A 119 7.57 5.45 5.15
C PRO A 119 8.46 4.27 4.71
N LEU A 120 7.89 3.24 4.07
CA LEU A 120 8.68 2.13 3.52
C LEU A 120 9.65 2.60 2.43
N LEU A 121 9.20 3.45 1.51
CA LEU A 121 10.07 4.08 0.51
C LEU A 121 11.22 4.85 1.16
N ILE A 122 10.94 5.64 2.20
CA ILE A 122 11.97 6.41 2.91
C ILE A 122 13.01 5.47 3.53
N LEU A 123 12.58 4.40 4.21
CA LEU A 123 13.48 3.42 4.81
C LEU A 123 14.36 2.72 3.77
N GLU A 124 13.78 2.34 2.62
CA GLU A 124 14.55 1.72 1.54
C GLU A 124 15.59 2.68 0.95
N VAL A 125 15.21 3.94 0.69
CA VAL A 125 16.16 4.94 0.18
C VAL A 125 17.28 5.20 1.19
N MET A 126 16.96 5.31 2.48
CA MET A 126 17.97 5.52 3.53
C MET A 126 18.94 4.34 3.68
N THR A 127 18.44 3.11 3.49
CA THR A 127 19.25 1.90 3.54
C THR A 127 20.22 1.86 2.36
N HIS A 128 19.74 2.14 1.15
CA HIS A 128 20.58 2.19 -0.05
C HIS A 128 21.57 3.36 -0.07
N ALA A 129 21.24 4.46 0.59
CA ALA A 129 22.16 5.58 0.80
C ALA A 129 23.24 5.28 1.87
N GLY A 130 23.18 4.13 2.56
CA GLY A 130 24.10 3.76 3.64
C GLY A 130 23.88 4.53 4.94
N VAL A 131 22.73 5.22 5.08
CA VAL A 131 22.37 5.96 6.31
C VAL A 131 21.85 5.01 7.38
N LEU A 132 21.15 3.95 6.97
CA LEU A 132 20.66 2.88 7.85
C LEU A 132 21.27 1.54 7.44
N SER A 133 21.66 0.73 8.42
CA SER A 133 21.97 -0.69 8.18
C SER A 133 20.70 -1.48 7.88
N ALA A 134 20.81 -2.57 7.12
CA ALA A 134 19.69 -3.47 6.82
C ALA A 134 18.96 -3.96 8.09
N ASP A 135 19.70 -4.30 9.16
CA ASP A 135 19.11 -4.76 10.42
C ASP A 135 18.27 -3.67 11.10
N ALA A 136 18.79 -2.44 11.14
CA ALA A 136 18.06 -1.29 11.69
C ALA A 136 16.80 -0.99 10.87
N ALA A 137 16.88 -1.06 9.54
CA ALA A 137 15.73 -0.89 8.66
C ALA A 137 14.66 -1.96 8.92
N ALA A 138 15.06 -3.24 9.04
CA ALA A 138 14.15 -4.34 9.34
C ALA A 138 13.40 -4.13 10.66
N VAL A 139 14.08 -3.66 11.71
CA VAL A 139 13.44 -3.34 13.00
C VAL A 139 12.43 -2.20 12.86
N LEU A 140 12.76 -1.16 12.09
CA LEU A 140 11.87 -0.01 11.86
C LEU A 140 10.66 -0.35 10.99
N GLN A 141 10.74 -1.39 10.15
CA GLN A 141 9.63 -1.88 9.35
C GLN A 141 8.62 -2.71 10.17
N LEU A 142 9.03 -3.34 11.28
CA LEU A 142 8.15 -4.22 12.07
C LEU A 142 6.82 -3.60 12.47
N PRO A 143 6.76 -2.37 13.03
CA PRO A 143 5.48 -1.76 13.38
C PRO A 143 4.56 -1.59 12.17
N ILE A 144 5.12 -1.34 10.98
CA ILE A 144 4.36 -1.13 9.75
C ILE A 144 3.63 -2.41 9.35
N PHE A 145 4.30 -3.58 9.46
CA PHE A 145 3.68 -4.87 9.16
C PHE A 145 2.63 -5.32 10.18
N VAL A 146 2.61 -4.75 11.39
CA VAL A 146 1.54 -5.04 12.38
C VAL A 146 0.21 -4.40 11.95
N PHE A 147 0.24 -3.39 11.07
CA PHE A 147 -0.94 -2.66 10.58
C PHE A 147 -1.39 -3.08 9.17
N VAL A 148 -0.79 -4.11 8.57
CA VAL A 148 -1.13 -4.69 7.25
C VAL A 148 -1.73 -6.07 7.43
#